data_AF-A0A1J3E377-F1
#
_entry.id   AF-A0A1J3E377-F1
#
_cell.length_a   1.000
_cell.length_b   1.000
_cell.length_c   1.000
_cell.angle_alpha   90.00
_cell.angle_beta   90.00
_cell.angle_gamma   90.00
#
_symmetry.space_group_name_H-M   'P 1'
#
loop_
_entity.id
_entity.type
_entity.pdbx_description
1 polymer ?
#
loop_
_entity_poly.entity_id
_entity_poly.type
_entity_poly.pdbx_seq_one_letter_code
_entity_poly.pdbx_strand_id
1 'polypeptide(L)'
;SSQFLFSSRNFLRFQISVKKKRENKKKIEISLMAATLSRDQYVYMAKLAEQAERYEEMVQFMEQLVSGATPAGELTVEERNLLSVAYKNVIGSLRAAWRIVSSIEQKEESRKNEEHVSLVKDYRSKVETELSSICSGILRLLDTHLIPSATASESKVFYLKMKGDYHRYLAEFKSGDERKTAAEDTMIAYKAAQDVAVADLAPTHPIRLGLALNFSVFYYEILNSSEKACSMAKQAFEEAIAELDTLGEESYKDSTLIMQLLRDNLTLWTSDMQEQMDEA
;
A
#
# COMPACT_ATOMS: atom_id res chain seq x y z
N SER A 1 55.88 16.84 17.89
CA SER A 1 54.75 17.77 18.11
C SER A 1 53.95 18.14 16.84
N SER A 2 54.52 18.10 15.63
CA SER A 2 53.79 18.50 14.40
C SER A 2 52.80 17.47 13.81
N GLN A 3 52.98 16.17 14.02
CA GLN A 3 52.07 15.14 13.47
C GLN A 3 50.70 15.09 14.19
N PHE A 4 50.66 15.33 15.51
CA PHE A 4 49.39 15.37 16.27
C PHE A 4 48.52 16.59 15.92
N LEU A 5 49.14 17.73 15.63
CA LEU A 5 48.44 18.95 15.21
C LEU A 5 47.84 18.82 13.79
N PHE A 6 48.48 18.05 12.90
CA PHE A 6 48.01 17.81 11.54
C PHE A 6 46.76 16.92 11.51
N SER A 7 46.73 15.87 12.34
CA SER A 7 45.56 14.98 12.51
C SER A 7 44.34 15.73 13.08
N SER A 8 44.56 16.56 14.10
CA SER A 8 43.50 17.36 14.75
C SER A 8 42.86 18.38 13.80
N ARG A 9 43.67 19.01 12.92
CA ARG A 9 43.16 19.95 11.89
C ARG A 9 42.31 19.27 10.81
N ASN A 10 42.68 18.05 10.41
CA ASN A 10 41.91 17.29 9.41
C ASN A 10 40.59 16.77 9.98
N PHE A 11 40.59 16.32 11.24
CA PHE A 11 39.36 15.91 11.94
C PHE A 11 38.37 17.08 12.11
N LEU A 12 38.86 18.26 12.48
CA LEU A 12 38.04 19.46 12.59
C LEU A 12 37.45 19.89 11.23
N ARG A 13 38.24 19.82 10.14
CA ARG A 13 37.75 20.06 8.77
C ARG A 13 36.67 19.07 8.34
N PHE A 14 36.82 17.79 8.71
CA PHE A 14 35.81 16.77 8.44
C PHE A 14 34.50 17.05 9.19
N GLN A 15 34.56 17.37 10.49
CA GLN A 15 33.37 17.72 11.27
C GLN A 15 32.66 18.99 10.75
N ILE A 16 33.43 20.00 10.34
CA ILE A 16 32.87 21.23 9.72
C ILE A 16 32.20 20.90 8.38
N SER A 17 32.78 20.02 7.58
CA SER A 17 32.21 19.57 6.29
C SER A 17 30.90 18.79 6.51
N VAL A 18 30.85 17.90 7.51
CA VAL A 18 29.64 17.15 7.86
C VAL A 18 28.55 18.09 8.42
N LYS A 19 28.90 19.06 9.28
CA LYS A 19 27.95 20.08 9.74
C LYS A 19 27.42 20.94 8.61
N LYS A 20 28.29 21.43 7.70
CA LYS A 20 27.87 22.18 6.50
C LYS A 20 26.96 21.37 5.58
N LYS A 21 27.24 20.07 5.38
CA LYS A 21 26.35 19.19 4.60
C LYS A 21 24.98 19.02 5.28
N ARG A 22 24.94 18.87 6.60
CA ARG A 22 23.68 18.78 7.37
C ARG A 22 22.90 20.10 7.36
N GLU A 23 23.59 21.24 7.49
CA GLU A 23 22.97 22.57 7.40
C GLU A 23 22.49 22.89 5.99
N ASN A 24 23.22 22.51 4.94
CA ASN A 24 22.76 22.66 3.56
C ASN A 24 21.60 21.72 3.25
N LYS A 25 21.61 20.48 3.74
CA LYS A 25 20.45 19.57 3.64
C LYS A 25 19.23 20.17 4.33
N LYS A 26 19.39 20.69 5.56
CA LYS A 26 18.33 21.42 6.26
C LYS A 26 17.88 22.69 5.51
N LYS A 27 18.78 23.46 4.92
CA LYS A 27 18.42 24.67 4.15
C LYS A 27 17.70 24.32 2.85
N ILE A 28 18.06 23.23 2.19
CA ILE A 28 17.37 22.73 1.00
C ILE A 28 15.99 22.19 1.39
N GLU A 29 15.89 21.40 2.47
CA GLU A 29 14.61 20.96 3.04
C GLU A 29 13.71 22.16 3.41
N ILE A 30 14.26 23.17 4.09
CA ILE A 30 13.54 24.41 4.46
C ILE A 30 13.15 25.22 3.21
N SER A 31 14.00 25.29 2.17
CA SER A 31 13.71 26.05 0.95
C SER A 31 12.68 25.38 0.04
N LEU A 32 12.65 24.04 -0.01
CA LEU A 32 11.61 23.28 -0.71
C LEU A 32 10.27 23.32 0.05
N MET A 33 10.31 23.47 1.38
CA MET A 33 9.12 23.65 2.21
C MET A 33 8.55 25.09 2.20
N ALA A 34 9.33 26.10 1.77
CA ALA A 34 8.98 27.52 1.92
C ALA A 34 8.12 28.12 0.79
N ALA A 35 7.85 27.38 -0.30
CA ALA A 35 6.87 27.79 -1.31
C ALA A 35 5.91 26.63 -1.55
N THR A 36 4.64 26.82 -1.18
CA THR A 36 3.58 25.87 -1.52
C THR A 36 3.54 25.75 -3.05
N LEU A 37 3.81 24.55 -3.57
CA LEU A 37 3.84 24.31 -5.00
C LEU A 37 2.42 24.43 -5.57
N SER A 38 2.29 24.76 -6.86
CA SER A 38 1.02 24.61 -7.56
C SER A 38 0.67 23.12 -7.72
N ARG A 39 -0.60 22.81 -8.01
CA ARG A 39 -1.07 21.44 -8.28
C ARG A 39 -0.21 20.75 -9.36
N ASP A 40 0.01 21.42 -10.49
CA ASP A 40 0.83 20.91 -11.59
C ASP A 40 2.30 20.70 -11.19
N GLN A 41 2.84 21.56 -10.33
CA GLN A 41 4.19 21.40 -9.80
C GLN A 41 4.29 20.20 -8.86
N TYR A 42 3.28 19.95 -8.01
CA TYR A 42 3.24 18.72 -7.21
C TYR A 42 3.17 17.46 -8.08
N VAL A 43 2.36 17.46 -9.14
CA VAL A 43 2.30 16.36 -10.11
C VAL A 43 3.66 16.13 -10.77
N TYR A 44 4.33 17.21 -11.21
CA TYR A 44 5.67 17.13 -11.80
C TYR A 44 6.69 16.54 -10.82
N MET A 45 6.68 17.01 -9.56
CA MET A 45 7.57 16.50 -8.52
C MET A 45 7.28 15.04 -8.17
N ALA A 46 6.02 14.62 -8.14
CA ALA A 46 5.65 13.22 -7.94
C ALA A 46 6.17 12.32 -9.06
N LYS A 47 6.03 12.73 -10.33
CA LYS A 47 6.59 12.02 -11.50
C LYS A 47 8.13 11.96 -11.46
N LEU A 48 8.78 13.03 -11.03
CA LEU A 48 10.23 13.05 -10.86
C LEU A 48 10.69 12.09 -9.74
N ALA A 49 9.95 12.06 -8.62
CA ALA A 49 10.21 11.15 -7.52
C ALA A 49 9.97 9.68 -7.92
N GLU A 50 8.95 9.41 -8.71
CA GLU A 50 8.68 8.08 -9.30
C GLU A 50 9.85 7.60 -10.16
N GLN A 51 10.33 8.43 -11.10
CA GLN A 51 11.48 8.10 -11.96
C GLN A 51 12.78 7.92 -11.18
N ALA A 52 12.90 8.57 -10.02
CA ALA A 52 14.05 8.41 -9.12
C ALA A 52 13.85 7.28 -8.10
N GLU A 53 12.73 6.56 -8.14
CA GLU A 53 12.33 5.52 -7.18
C GLU A 53 12.29 6.01 -5.71
N ARG A 54 12.07 7.31 -5.50
CA ARG A 54 11.99 7.94 -4.17
C ARG A 54 10.52 8.03 -3.71
N TYR A 55 9.89 6.87 -3.54
CA TYR A 55 8.45 6.78 -3.27
C TYR A 55 8.00 7.44 -1.96
N GLU A 56 8.85 7.53 -0.94
CA GLU A 56 8.55 8.27 0.29
C GLU A 56 8.32 9.77 0.03
N GLU A 57 9.15 10.38 -0.82
CA GLU A 57 8.96 11.78 -1.25
C GLU A 57 7.78 11.92 -2.20
N MET A 58 7.56 10.93 -3.08
CA MET A 58 6.39 10.89 -3.95
C MET A 58 5.09 10.94 -3.12
N VAL A 59 5.02 10.16 -2.03
CA VAL A 59 3.90 10.22 -1.07
C VAL A 59 3.75 11.63 -0.51
N GLN A 60 4.82 12.26 -0.03
CA GLN A 60 4.76 13.62 0.50
C GLN A 60 4.22 14.63 -0.52
N PHE A 61 4.68 14.60 -1.77
CA PHE A 61 4.16 15.50 -2.81
C PHE A 61 2.68 15.28 -3.08
N MET A 62 2.23 14.02 -3.14
CA MET A 62 0.82 13.69 -3.36
C MET A 62 -0.06 14.03 -2.15
N GLU A 63 0.42 13.85 -0.91
CA GLU A 63 -0.29 14.27 0.30
C GLU A 63 -0.51 15.79 0.33
N GLN A 64 0.52 16.56 -0.05
CA GLN A 64 0.41 18.02 -0.14
C GLN A 64 -0.51 18.46 -1.28
N LEU A 65 -0.51 17.77 -2.42
CA LEU A 65 -1.45 18.02 -3.51
C LEU A 65 -2.91 17.84 -3.04
N VAL A 66 -3.19 16.74 -2.34
CA VAL A 66 -4.55 16.44 -1.83
C VAL A 66 -4.96 17.43 -0.73
N SER A 67 -4.06 17.72 0.21
CA SER A 67 -4.37 18.56 1.37
C SER A 67 -4.38 20.07 1.04
N GLY A 68 -3.62 20.49 0.03
CA GLY A 68 -3.49 21.89 -0.38
C GLY A 68 -4.64 22.39 -1.28
N ALA A 69 -5.44 21.49 -1.85
CA ALA A 69 -6.59 21.86 -2.67
C ALA A 69 -7.78 22.24 -1.77
N THR A 70 -8.09 23.55 -1.66
CA THR A 70 -9.31 24.03 -0.98
C THR A 70 -10.14 24.90 -1.95
N PRO A 71 -11.39 24.51 -2.31
CA PRO A 71 -12.07 23.26 -1.92
C PRO A 71 -11.38 22.02 -2.50
N ALA A 72 -11.56 20.87 -1.84
CA ALA A 72 -11.02 19.60 -2.30
C ALA A 72 -11.66 19.24 -3.64
N GLY A 73 -10.94 19.47 -4.73
CA GLY A 73 -11.33 19.02 -6.06
C GLY A 73 -11.03 17.55 -6.25
N GLU A 74 -11.91 16.84 -6.97
CA GLU A 74 -11.67 15.45 -7.36
C GLU A 74 -10.31 15.33 -8.07
N LEU A 75 -9.56 14.28 -7.76
CA LEU A 75 -8.31 13.99 -8.46
C LEU A 75 -8.61 13.56 -9.89
N THR A 76 -7.79 14.02 -10.83
CA THR A 76 -7.77 13.45 -12.18
C THR A 76 -7.32 11.98 -12.12
N VAL A 77 -7.61 11.23 -13.17
CA VAL A 77 -7.17 9.82 -13.28
C VAL A 77 -5.66 9.69 -13.13
N GLU A 78 -4.88 10.62 -13.71
CA GLU A 78 -3.43 10.64 -13.58
C GLU A 78 -2.99 10.86 -12.13
N GLU A 79 -3.53 11.86 -11.44
CA GLU A 79 -3.19 12.15 -10.04
C GLU A 79 -3.58 11.02 -9.10
N ARG A 80 -4.77 10.44 -9.31
CA ARG A 80 -5.25 9.26 -8.58
C ARG A 80 -4.29 8.08 -8.75
N ASN A 81 -3.82 7.85 -9.98
CA ASN A 81 -2.85 6.78 -10.27
C ASN A 81 -1.50 7.05 -9.61
N LEU A 82 -0.97 8.29 -9.68
CA LEU A 82 0.28 8.67 -9.00
C LEU A 82 0.19 8.47 -7.49
N LEU A 83 -0.91 8.88 -6.86
CA LEU A 83 -1.15 8.66 -5.43
C LEU A 83 -1.09 7.16 -5.09
N SER A 84 -1.79 6.34 -5.87
CA SER A 84 -1.82 4.89 -5.66
C SER A 84 -0.45 4.24 -5.84
N VAL A 85 0.29 4.61 -6.89
CA VAL A 85 1.66 4.12 -7.15
C VAL A 85 2.60 4.49 -6.01
N ALA A 86 2.55 5.74 -5.54
CA ALA A 86 3.40 6.22 -4.45
C ALA A 86 3.22 5.37 -3.19
N TYR A 87 1.98 5.29 -2.69
CA TYR A 87 1.71 4.55 -1.46
C TYR A 87 1.89 3.04 -1.63
N LYS A 88 1.52 2.45 -2.78
CA LYS A 88 1.71 1.02 -3.07
C LYS A 88 3.18 0.61 -2.96
N ASN A 89 4.10 1.42 -3.49
CA ASN A 89 5.52 1.11 -3.43
C ASN A 89 6.08 1.21 -2.01
N VAL A 90 5.74 2.28 -1.28
CA VAL A 90 6.18 2.44 0.12
C VAL A 90 5.65 1.31 1.00
N ILE A 91 4.33 1.04 0.96
CA ILE A 91 3.73 -0.02 1.78
C ILE A 91 4.21 -1.42 1.35
N GLY A 92 4.46 -1.63 0.05
CA GLY A 92 4.98 -2.89 -0.48
C GLY A 92 6.36 -3.24 0.08
N SER A 93 7.28 -2.27 0.08
CA SER A 93 8.62 -2.41 0.67
C SER A 93 8.55 -2.73 2.17
N LEU A 94 7.75 -1.99 2.92
CA LEU A 94 7.59 -2.19 4.36
C LEU A 94 6.97 -3.56 4.69
N ARG A 95 5.95 -3.99 3.94
CA ARG A 95 5.33 -5.32 4.12
C ARG A 95 6.31 -6.45 3.80
N ALA A 96 7.14 -6.29 2.77
CA ALA A 96 8.19 -7.27 2.46
C ALA A 96 9.22 -7.36 3.60
N ALA A 97 9.69 -6.21 4.10
CA ALA A 97 10.59 -6.16 5.25
C ALA A 97 9.97 -6.83 6.49
N TRP A 98 8.71 -6.51 6.80
CA TRP A 98 8.00 -7.09 7.94
C TRP A 98 7.88 -8.61 7.85
N ARG A 99 7.55 -9.17 6.68
CA ARG A 99 7.49 -10.64 6.49
C ARG A 99 8.84 -11.30 6.71
N ILE A 100 9.92 -10.71 6.19
CA ILE A 100 11.28 -11.24 6.36
C ILE A 100 11.67 -11.22 7.84
N VAL A 101 11.47 -10.10 8.52
CA VAL A 101 11.82 -9.94 9.94
C VAL A 101 11.01 -10.90 10.80
N SER A 102 9.71 -11.04 10.54
CA SER A 102 8.83 -11.98 11.27
C SER A 102 9.27 -13.44 11.05
N SER A 103 9.71 -13.80 9.84
CA SER A 103 10.25 -15.14 9.57
C SER A 103 11.57 -15.40 10.32
N ILE A 104 12.43 -14.38 10.44
CA ILE A 104 13.67 -14.47 11.22
C ILE A 104 13.36 -14.62 12.72
N GLU A 105 12.39 -13.88 13.24
CA GLU A 105 11.94 -14.00 14.63
C GLU A 105 11.53 -15.42 14.96
N GLN A 106 10.65 -16.02 14.14
CA GLN A 106 10.20 -17.40 14.32
C GLN A 106 11.37 -18.40 14.29
N LYS A 107 12.36 -18.18 13.40
CA LYS A 107 13.56 -19.03 13.33
C LYS A 107 14.40 -18.93 14.60
N GLU A 108 14.65 -17.72 15.11
CA GLU A 108 15.42 -17.52 16.34
C GLU A 108 14.67 -18.03 17.59
N GLU A 109 13.34 -17.91 17.62
CA GLU A 109 12.49 -18.51 18.66
C GLU A 109 12.61 -20.04 18.66
N SER A 110 12.59 -20.69 17.49
CA SER A 110 12.77 -22.14 17.38
C SER A 110 14.15 -22.62 17.87
N ARG A 111 15.16 -21.76 17.76
CA ARG A 111 16.54 -21.99 18.25
C ARG A 111 16.71 -21.68 19.73
N LYS A 112 15.68 -21.13 20.40
CA LYS A 112 15.70 -20.67 21.79
C LYS A 112 16.80 -19.64 22.06
N ASN A 113 17.08 -18.78 21.08
CA ASN A 113 18.09 -17.73 21.21
C ASN A 113 17.45 -16.44 21.74
N GLU A 114 17.18 -16.39 23.05
CA GLU A 114 16.40 -15.32 23.69
C GLU A 114 16.97 -13.92 23.44
N GLU A 115 18.30 -13.76 23.39
CA GLU A 115 18.95 -12.47 23.13
C GLU A 115 18.62 -11.95 21.72
N HIS A 116 18.78 -12.79 20.69
CA HIS A 116 18.45 -12.40 19.32
C HIS A 116 16.94 -12.21 19.13
N VAL A 117 16.11 -13.03 19.77
CA VAL A 117 14.65 -12.88 19.70
C VAL A 117 14.24 -11.49 20.19
N SER A 118 14.81 -10.98 21.27
CA SER A 118 14.52 -9.63 21.75
C SER A 118 14.91 -8.56 20.72
N LEU A 119 16.10 -8.66 20.13
CA LEU A 119 16.58 -7.69 19.12
C LEU A 119 15.70 -7.68 17.86
N VAL A 120 15.29 -8.86 17.40
CA VAL A 120 14.44 -8.99 16.21
C VAL A 120 13.04 -8.45 16.49
N LYS A 121 12.48 -8.69 17.69
CA LYS A 121 11.19 -8.14 18.12
C LYS A 121 11.17 -6.61 18.11
N ASP A 122 12.21 -5.99 18.65
CA ASP A 122 12.34 -4.52 18.64
C ASP A 122 12.39 -3.97 17.21
N TYR A 123 13.14 -4.64 16.33
CA TYR A 123 13.21 -4.24 14.92
C TYR A 123 11.89 -4.45 14.18
N ARG A 124 11.18 -5.56 14.42
CA ARG A 124 9.84 -5.80 13.87
C ARG A 124 8.87 -4.69 14.30
N SER A 125 8.85 -4.34 15.59
CA SER A 125 8.00 -3.29 16.15
C SER A 125 8.24 -1.93 15.48
N LYS A 126 9.50 -1.62 15.15
CA LYS A 126 9.83 -0.42 14.37
C LYS A 126 9.19 -0.46 12.98
N VAL A 127 9.29 -1.57 12.25
CA VAL A 127 8.66 -1.72 10.92
C VAL A 127 7.13 -1.63 11.02
N GLU A 128 6.53 -2.21 12.06
CA GLU A 128 5.09 -2.12 12.33
C GLU A 128 4.62 -0.68 12.61
N THR A 129 5.46 0.11 13.29
CA THR A 129 5.20 1.54 13.51
C THR A 129 5.23 2.31 12.18
N GLU A 130 6.19 2.03 11.31
CA GLU A 130 6.28 2.63 9.97
C GLU A 130 5.07 2.23 9.11
N LEU A 131 4.68 0.95 9.10
CA LEU A 131 3.47 0.45 8.44
C LEU A 131 2.21 1.16 8.95
N SER A 132 2.06 1.26 10.27
CA SER A 132 0.90 1.92 10.90
C SER A 132 0.82 3.39 10.52
N SER A 133 1.97 4.09 10.47
CA SER A 133 2.04 5.50 10.07
C SER A 133 1.59 5.70 8.62
N ILE A 134 2.11 4.90 7.69
CA ILE A 134 1.74 4.98 6.27
C ILE A 134 0.25 4.67 6.06
N CYS A 135 -0.28 3.63 6.70
CA CYS A 135 -1.70 3.30 6.63
C CYS A 135 -2.56 4.44 7.19
N SER A 136 -2.19 5.01 8.34
CA SER A 136 -2.94 6.10 8.96
C SER A 136 -2.96 7.36 8.08
N GLY A 137 -1.84 7.66 7.40
CA GLY A 137 -1.74 8.80 6.47
C GLY A 137 -2.75 8.72 5.33
N ILE A 138 -2.78 7.62 4.60
CA ILE A 138 -3.70 7.43 3.47
C ILE A 138 -5.15 7.26 3.91
N LEU A 139 -5.42 6.54 5.01
CA LEU A 139 -6.78 6.37 5.52
C LEU A 139 -7.40 7.72 5.90
N ARG A 140 -6.61 8.62 6.51
CA ARG A 140 -7.04 9.99 6.79
C ARG A 140 -7.37 10.73 5.50
N LEU A 141 -6.52 10.68 4.47
CA LEU A 141 -6.80 11.36 3.20
C LEU A 141 -8.04 10.82 2.50
N LEU A 142 -8.25 9.49 2.55
CA LEU A 142 -9.43 8.84 2.00
C LEU A 142 -10.70 9.34 2.67
N ASP A 143 -10.70 9.42 4.00
CA ASP A 143 -11.87 9.80 4.77
C ASP A 143 -12.18 11.30 4.71
N THR A 144 -11.16 12.17 4.70
CA THR A 144 -11.37 13.62 4.77
C THR A 144 -11.46 14.30 3.42
N HIS A 145 -10.87 13.73 2.36
CA HIS A 145 -10.78 14.38 1.04
C HIS A 145 -11.29 13.50 -0.09
N LEU A 146 -10.71 12.31 -0.28
CA LEU A 146 -10.84 11.57 -1.54
C LEU A 146 -12.22 10.94 -1.71
N ILE A 147 -12.71 10.19 -0.72
CA ILE A 147 -14.05 9.57 -0.78
C ILE A 147 -15.15 10.64 -0.85
N PRO A 148 -15.15 11.71 -0.01
CA PRO A 148 -16.15 12.77 -0.11
C PRO A 148 -16.14 13.53 -1.45
N SER A 149 -14.98 13.65 -2.11
CA SER A 149 -14.85 14.36 -3.39
C SER A 149 -15.26 13.54 -4.61
N ALA A 150 -15.33 12.22 -4.49
CA ALA A 150 -15.54 11.32 -5.61
C ALA A 150 -16.97 11.39 -6.17
N THR A 151 -17.12 11.86 -7.41
CA THR A 151 -18.43 11.97 -8.06
C THR A 151 -18.76 10.74 -8.89
N ALA A 152 -17.80 10.28 -9.70
CA ALA A 152 -17.93 9.10 -10.55
C ALA A 152 -17.91 7.79 -9.75
N SER A 153 -18.72 6.82 -10.17
CA SER A 153 -18.78 5.50 -9.53
C SER A 153 -17.43 4.79 -9.57
N GLU A 154 -16.68 4.94 -10.66
CA GLU A 154 -15.32 4.42 -10.78
C GLU A 154 -14.39 4.97 -9.68
N SER A 155 -14.37 6.29 -9.46
CA SER A 155 -13.59 6.94 -8.41
C SER A 155 -14.00 6.46 -7.01
N LYS A 156 -15.31 6.33 -6.76
CA LYS A 156 -15.83 5.84 -5.47
C LYS A 156 -15.36 4.42 -5.18
N VAL A 157 -15.50 3.50 -6.14
CA VAL A 157 -15.05 2.11 -5.99
C VAL A 157 -13.54 2.08 -5.79
N PHE A 158 -12.78 2.88 -6.54
CA PHE A 158 -11.33 2.97 -6.40
C PHE A 158 -10.90 3.36 -4.98
N TYR A 159 -11.46 4.43 -4.42
CA TYR A 159 -11.08 4.91 -3.08
C TYR A 159 -11.60 4.00 -1.96
N LEU A 160 -12.81 3.46 -2.06
CA LEU A 160 -13.33 2.50 -1.09
C LEU A 160 -12.53 1.20 -1.09
N LYS A 161 -12.16 0.70 -2.27
CA LYS A 161 -11.24 -0.44 -2.41
C LYS A 161 -9.89 -0.12 -1.77
N MET A 162 -9.32 1.04 -2.04
CA MET A 162 -8.06 1.47 -1.45
C MET A 162 -8.16 1.53 0.08
N LYS A 163 -9.26 2.07 0.63
CA LYS A 163 -9.53 2.05 2.07
C LYS A 163 -9.52 0.63 2.64
N GLY A 164 -10.22 -0.30 1.99
CA GLY A 164 -10.19 -1.72 2.36
C GLY A 164 -8.79 -2.31 2.30
N ASP A 165 -8.01 -2.00 1.27
CA ASP A 165 -6.62 -2.47 1.14
C ASP A 165 -5.74 -2.02 2.31
N TYR A 166 -5.83 -0.76 2.75
CA TYR A 166 -5.00 -0.26 3.86
C TYR A 166 -5.45 -0.76 5.23
N HIS A 167 -6.75 -0.94 5.47
CA HIS A 167 -7.21 -1.64 6.67
C HIS A 167 -6.78 -3.11 6.66
N ARG A 168 -6.79 -3.77 5.50
CA ARG A 168 -6.30 -5.14 5.35
C ARG A 168 -4.83 -5.25 5.72
N TYR A 169 -4.00 -4.31 5.26
CA TYR A 169 -2.58 -4.27 5.63
C TYR A 169 -2.37 -4.10 7.14
N LEU A 170 -3.22 -3.32 7.83
CA LEU A 170 -3.20 -3.26 9.30
C LEU A 170 -3.54 -4.61 9.93
N ALA A 171 -4.56 -5.31 9.42
CA ALA A 171 -4.98 -6.61 9.94
C ALA A 171 -3.93 -7.74 9.76
N GLU A 172 -2.94 -7.56 8.89
CA GLU A 172 -1.86 -8.54 8.67
C GLU A 172 -0.90 -8.65 9.86
N PHE A 173 -0.59 -7.54 10.54
CA PHE A 173 0.42 -7.49 11.60
C PHE A 173 -0.12 -7.10 12.97
N LYS A 174 -1.30 -6.45 13.03
CA LYS A 174 -1.95 -6.13 14.30
C LYS A 174 -2.42 -7.41 15.00
N SER A 175 -2.63 -7.31 16.32
CA SER A 175 -3.05 -8.42 17.18
C SER A 175 -4.26 -8.04 18.03
N GLY A 176 -4.97 -9.04 18.57
CA GLY A 176 -6.11 -8.81 19.47
C GLY A 176 -7.21 -7.93 18.87
N ASP A 177 -7.69 -6.96 19.66
CA ASP A 177 -8.79 -6.06 19.28
C ASP A 177 -8.44 -5.14 18.10
N GLU A 178 -7.17 -4.73 17.97
CA GLU A 178 -6.72 -3.91 16.83
C GLU A 178 -6.84 -4.68 15.52
N ARG A 179 -6.49 -5.98 15.52
CA ARG A 179 -6.64 -6.85 14.34
C ARG A 179 -8.10 -7.02 13.98
N LYS A 180 -8.96 -7.25 14.97
CA LYS A 180 -10.40 -7.42 14.78
C LYS A 180 -11.03 -6.16 14.18
N THR A 181 -10.71 -5.00 14.74
CA THR A 181 -11.18 -3.70 14.23
C THR A 181 -10.72 -3.48 12.79
N ALA A 182 -9.44 -3.71 12.48
CA ALA A 182 -8.93 -3.58 11.12
C ALA A 182 -9.62 -4.52 10.12
N ALA A 183 -9.92 -5.77 10.53
CA ALA A 183 -10.66 -6.71 9.69
C ALA A 183 -12.12 -6.28 9.47
N GLU A 184 -12.79 -5.76 10.50
CA GLU A 184 -14.16 -5.23 10.40
C GLU A 184 -14.20 -4.01 9.46
N ASP A 185 -13.27 -3.07 9.61
CA ASP A 185 -13.16 -1.89 8.73
C ASP A 185 -12.86 -2.28 7.28
N THR A 186 -12.00 -3.29 7.07
CA THR A 186 -11.72 -3.87 5.75
C THR A 186 -13.01 -4.39 5.11
N MET A 187 -13.79 -5.17 5.87
CA MET A 187 -15.05 -5.74 5.41
C MET A 187 -16.07 -4.65 5.04
N ILE A 188 -16.19 -3.60 5.86
CA ILE A 188 -17.10 -2.48 5.60
C ILE A 188 -16.70 -1.77 4.31
N ALA A 189 -15.42 -1.45 4.14
CA ALA A 189 -14.94 -0.73 2.97
C ALA A 189 -15.09 -1.54 1.68
N TYR A 190 -14.74 -2.83 1.68
CA TYR A 190 -14.89 -3.68 0.49
C TYR A 190 -16.35 -3.95 0.14
N LYS A 191 -17.25 -4.12 1.12
CA LYS A 191 -18.69 -4.25 0.83
C LYS A 191 -19.24 -2.98 0.19
N ALA A 192 -18.92 -1.81 0.76
CA ALA A 192 -19.34 -0.54 0.18
C ALA A 192 -18.81 -0.36 -1.26
N ALA A 193 -17.56 -0.76 -1.51
CA ALA A 193 -17.00 -0.76 -2.86
C ALA A 193 -17.73 -1.75 -3.79
N GLN A 194 -18.09 -2.94 -3.29
CA GLN A 194 -18.74 -4.00 -4.06
C GLN A 194 -20.15 -3.60 -4.46
N ASP A 195 -20.92 -2.98 -3.56
CA ASP A 195 -22.29 -2.53 -3.83
C ASP A 195 -22.31 -1.52 -4.99
N VAL A 196 -21.38 -0.57 -5.00
CA VAL A 196 -21.24 0.41 -6.11
C VAL A 196 -20.72 -0.27 -7.38
N ALA A 197 -19.74 -1.16 -7.27
CA ALA A 197 -19.14 -1.82 -8.42
C ALA A 197 -20.12 -2.74 -9.17
N VAL A 198 -20.97 -3.48 -8.44
CA VAL A 198 -21.96 -4.39 -9.03
C VAL A 198 -23.08 -3.59 -9.71
N ALA A 199 -23.46 -2.43 -9.15
CA ALA A 199 -24.50 -1.59 -9.72
C ALA A 199 -24.05 -0.86 -11.00
N ASP A 200 -22.81 -0.33 -11.01
CA ASP A 200 -22.42 0.69 -11.99
C ASP A 200 -21.27 0.26 -12.93
N LEU A 201 -20.56 -0.84 -12.65
CA LEU A 201 -19.41 -1.28 -13.44
C LEU A 201 -19.65 -2.66 -14.06
N ALA A 202 -19.28 -2.82 -15.33
CA ALA A 202 -19.33 -4.11 -16.02
C ALA A 202 -18.46 -5.17 -15.32
N PRO A 203 -18.82 -6.45 -15.35
CA PRO A 203 -18.01 -7.55 -14.79
C PRO A 203 -16.57 -7.60 -15.28
N THR A 204 -16.32 -7.16 -16.53
CA THR A 204 -15.00 -7.08 -17.14
C THR A 204 -14.21 -5.83 -16.76
N HIS A 205 -14.80 -4.88 -16.03
CA HIS A 205 -14.13 -3.63 -15.69
C HIS A 205 -12.94 -3.85 -14.75
N PRO A 206 -11.71 -3.36 -15.05
CA PRO A 206 -10.50 -3.62 -14.26
C PRO A 206 -10.64 -3.30 -12.76
N ILE A 207 -11.32 -2.20 -12.41
CA ILE A 207 -11.52 -1.83 -11.00
C ILE A 207 -12.45 -2.80 -10.26
N ARG A 208 -13.50 -3.32 -10.91
CA ARG A 208 -14.41 -4.31 -10.32
C ARG A 208 -13.70 -5.66 -10.14
N LEU A 209 -12.96 -6.10 -11.16
CA LEU A 209 -12.12 -7.30 -11.09
C LEU A 209 -11.06 -7.18 -10.00
N GLY A 210 -10.36 -6.05 -9.93
CA GLY A 210 -9.34 -5.79 -8.92
C GLY A 210 -9.90 -5.74 -7.50
N LEU A 211 -11.14 -5.25 -7.33
CA LEU A 211 -11.85 -5.33 -6.05
C LEU A 211 -12.13 -6.79 -5.67
N ALA A 212 -12.69 -7.59 -6.58
CA ALA A 212 -12.98 -9.00 -6.32
C ALA A 212 -11.71 -9.82 -6.00
N LEU A 213 -10.60 -9.54 -6.69
CA LEU A 213 -9.29 -10.12 -6.39
C LEU A 213 -8.86 -9.80 -4.96
N ASN A 214 -8.86 -8.53 -4.56
CA ASN A 214 -8.38 -8.15 -3.23
C ASN A 214 -9.35 -8.58 -2.11
N PHE A 215 -10.65 -8.61 -2.39
CA PHE A 215 -11.65 -9.04 -1.43
C PHE A 215 -11.61 -10.56 -1.22
N SER A 216 -11.37 -11.35 -2.27
CA SER A 216 -11.14 -12.80 -2.10
C SER A 216 -9.87 -13.10 -1.31
N VAL A 217 -8.77 -12.39 -1.57
CA VAL A 217 -7.53 -12.47 -0.76
C VAL A 217 -7.79 -12.13 0.71
N PHE A 218 -8.62 -11.13 1.01
CA PHE A 218 -9.02 -10.82 2.39
C PHE A 218 -9.74 -11.98 3.08
N TYR A 219 -10.70 -12.60 2.39
CA TYR A 219 -11.39 -13.78 2.94
C TYR A 219 -10.42 -14.93 3.21
N TYR A 220 -9.44 -15.14 2.32
CA TYR A 220 -8.45 -16.19 2.46
C TYR A 220 -7.46 -15.90 3.60
N GLU A 221 -6.69 -14.81 3.49
CA GLU A 221 -5.53 -14.55 4.34
C GLU A 221 -5.88 -13.97 5.72
N ILE A 222 -6.97 -13.20 5.83
CA ILE A 222 -7.31 -12.51 7.10
C ILE A 222 -8.41 -13.23 7.86
N LEU A 223 -9.47 -13.64 7.16
CA LEU A 223 -10.63 -14.28 7.78
C LEU A 223 -10.54 -15.81 7.83
N ASN A 224 -9.52 -16.41 7.19
CA ASN A 224 -9.35 -17.86 7.09
C ASN A 224 -10.63 -18.56 6.58
N SER A 225 -11.30 -17.95 5.61
CA SER A 225 -12.55 -18.44 5.03
C SER A 225 -12.32 -18.84 3.56
N SER A 226 -11.58 -19.93 3.38
CA SER A 226 -11.11 -20.41 2.07
C SER A 226 -12.26 -20.68 1.09
N GLU A 227 -13.33 -21.33 1.53
CA GLU A 227 -14.51 -21.60 0.70
C GLU A 227 -15.12 -20.32 0.13
N LYS A 228 -15.24 -19.27 0.96
CA LYS A 228 -15.80 -17.99 0.56
C LYS A 228 -14.87 -17.22 -0.36
N ALA A 229 -13.56 -17.27 -0.11
CA ALA A 229 -12.56 -16.69 -1.00
C ALA A 229 -12.62 -17.32 -2.39
N CYS A 230 -12.61 -18.65 -2.47
CA CYS A 230 -12.69 -19.40 -3.72
C CYS A 230 -14.01 -19.15 -4.46
N SER A 231 -15.14 -19.18 -3.74
CA SER A 231 -16.45 -18.88 -4.34
C SER A 231 -16.49 -17.48 -4.95
N MET A 232 -15.99 -16.47 -4.23
CA MET A 232 -15.95 -15.09 -4.72
C MET A 232 -15.03 -14.93 -5.94
N ALA A 233 -13.82 -15.48 -5.88
CA ALA A 233 -12.86 -15.38 -6.99
C ALA A 233 -13.39 -16.11 -8.24
N LYS A 234 -13.99 -17.28 -8.06
CA LYS A 234 -14.60 -18.06 -9.14
C LYS A 234 -15.77 -17.32 -9.79
N GLN A 235 -16.68 -16.78 -8.99
CA GLN A 235 -17.82 -16.00 -9.51
C GLN A 235 -17.34 -14.81 -10.36
N ALA A 236 -16.41 -14.01 -9.84
CA ALA A 236 -15.88 -12.86 -10.58
C ALA A 236 -15.20 -13.26 -11.89
N PHE A 237 -14.48 -14.38 -11.89
CA PHE A 237 -13.81 -14.92 -13.07
C PHE A 237 -14.82 -15.41 -14.13
N GLU A 238 -15.85 -16.15 -13.71
CA GLU A 238 -16.90 -16.67 -14.60
C GLU A 238 -17.76 -15.55 -15.20
N GLU A 239 -18.17 -14.56 -14.40
CA GLU A 239 -18.90 -13.38 -14.87
C GLU A 239 -18.08 -12.60 -15.91
N ALA A 240 -16.78 -12.42 -15.68
CA ALA A 240 -15.91 -11.70 -16.60
C ALA A 240 -15.64 -12.48 -17.90
N ILE A 241 -15.51 -13.81 -17.84
CA ILE A 241 -15.41 -14.65 -19.05
C ILE A 241 -16.65 -14.52 -19.92
N ALA A 242 -17.84 -14.50 -19.32
CA ALA A 242 -19.10 -14.45 -20.07
C ALA A 242 -19.24 -13.17 -20.92
N GLU A 243 -18.56 -12.09 -20.54
CA GLU A 243 -18.62 -10.79 -21.21
C GLU A 243 -17.29 -10.36 -21.83
N LEU A 244 -16.26 -11.22 -21.83
CA LEU A 244 -14.90 -10.87 -22.26
C LEU A 244 -14.85 -10.39 -23.72
N ASP A 245 -15.66 -10.99 -24.59
CA ASP A 245 -15.74 -10.65 -26.01
C ASP A 245 -16.27 -9.22 -26.28
N THR A 246 -16.87 -8.57 -25.26
CA THR A 246 -17.40 -7.20 -25.36
C THR A 246 -16.37 -6.13 -25.00
N LEU A 247 -15.20 -6.53 -24.49
CA LEU A 247 -14.22 -5.63 -23.92
C LEU A 247 -13.38 -4.93 -25.01
N GLY A 248 -13.28 -3.60 -24.93
CA GLY A 248 -12.44 -2.83 -25.85
C GLY A 248 -10.94 -3.03 -25.61
N GLU A 249 -10.13 -2.77 -26.65
CA GLU A 249 -8.67 -2.99 -26.62
C GLU A 249 -7.95 -2.29 -25.46
N GLU A 250 -8.38 -1.07 -25.09
CA GLU A 250 -7.75 -0.27 -24.02
C GLU A 250 -7.82 -0.96 -22.65
N SER A 251 -8.92 -1.63 -22.33
CA SER A 251 -9.13 -2.29 -21.03
C SER A 251 -8.80 -3.79 -21.07
N TYR A 252 -8.61 -4.37 -22.26
CA TYR A 252 -8.41 -5.81 -22.44
C TYR A 252 -7.19 -6.34 -21.70
N LYS A 253 -6.05 -5.65 -21.84
CA LYS A 253 -4.79 -6.06 -21.20
C LYS A 253 -4.88 -6.06 -19.68
N ASP A 254 -5.45 -5.01 -19.10
CA ASP A 254 -5.53 -4.88 -17.64
C ASP A 254 -6.52 -5.89 -17.03
N SER A 255 -7.68 -6.07 -17.69
CA SER A 255 -8.70 -7.01 -17.23
C SER A 255 -8.21 -8.45 -17.30
N THR A 256 -7.59 -8.84 -18.43
CA THR A 256 -7.05 -10.21 -18.59
C THR A 256 -5.91 -10.51 -17.64
N LEU A 257 -5.07 -9.52 -17.31
CA LEU A 257 -4.04 -9.67 -16.27
C LEU A 257 -4.65 -9.93 -14.90
N ILE A 258 -5.74 -9.24 -14.53
CA ILE A 258 -6.40 -9.46 -13.23
C ILE A 258 -7.13 -10.80 -13.21
N MET A 259 -7.78 -11.19 -14.30
CA MET A 259 -8.42 -12.51 -14.44
C MET A 259 -7.38 -13.64 -14.31
N GLN A 260 -6.18 -13.45 -14.87
CA GLN A 260 -5.07 -14.38 -14.70
C GLN A 260 -4.67 -14.53 -13.22
N LEU A 261 -4.56 -13.42 -12.48
CA LEU A 261 -4.27 -13.46 -11.04
C LEU A 261 -5.38 -14.14 -10.22
N LEU A 262 -6.65 -13.92 -10.56
CA LEU A 262 -7.78 -14.63 -9.95
C LEU A 262 -7.67 -16.15 -10.16
N ARG A 263 -7.34 -16.58 -11.39
CA ARG A 263 -7.14 -18.00 -11.72
C ARG A 263 -5.96 -18.61 -10.96
N ASP A 264 -4.85 -17.88 -10.87
CA ASP A 264 -3.65 -18.35 -10.19
C ASP A 264 -3.91 -18.51 -8.68
N ASN A 265 -4.61 -17.56 -8.07
CA ASN A 265 -5.07 -17.68 -6.68
C ASN A 265 -5.99 -18.88 -6.47
N LEU A 266 -6.99 -19.08 -7.33
CA LEU A 266 -7.90 -20.23 -7.25
C LEU A 266 -7.15 -21.56 -7.33
N THR A 267 -6.14 -21.65 -8.19
CA THR A 267 -5.31 -22.86 -8.34
C THR A 267 -4.54 -23.14 -7.06
N LEU A 268 -3.91 -22.12 -6.48
CA LEU A 268 -3.15 -22.24 -5.24
C LEU A 268 -4.05 -22.64 -4.07
N TRP A 269 -5.16 -21.93 -3.85
CA TRP A 269 -6.06 -22.19 -2.73
C TRP A 269 -6.77 -23.54 -2.81
N THR A 270 -7.08 -24.01 -4.02
CA THR A 270 -7.69 -25.35 -4.18
C THR A 270 -6.68 -26.46 -3.87
N SER A 271 -5.39 -26.26 -4.20
CA SER A 271 -4.31 -27.18 -3.83
C SER A 271 -4.14 -27.21 -2.31
N ASP A 272 -4.04 -26.05 -1.65
CA ASP A 272 -3.87 -25.94 -0.20
C ASP A 272 -5.03 -26.63 0.56
N MET A 273 -6.26 -26.50 0.06
CA MET A 273 -7.43 -27.15 0.65
C MET A 273 -7.39 -28.68 0.51
N GLN A 274 -6.92 -29.20 -0.64
CA GLN A 274 -6.78 -30.64 -0.85
C GLN A 274 -5.71 -31.23 0.07
N GLU A 275 -4.58 -30.55 0.23
CA GLU A 275 -3.52 -30.96 1.16
C GLU A 275 -4.02 -31.00 2.61
N GLN A 276 -4.77 -29.99 3.04
CA GLN A 276 -5.38 -29.97 4.38
C GLN A 276 -6.40 -31.09 4.61
N MET A 277 -7.13 -31.49 3.57
CA MET A 277 -8.07 -32.62 3.65
C MET A 277 -7.35 -33.97 3.71
N ASP A 278 -6.23 -34.11 3.01
CA ASP A 278 -5.44 -35.35 2.99
C ASP A 278 -4.66 -35.56 4.30
N GLU A 279 -4.39 -34.48 5.05
CA GLU A 279 -3.72 -34.51 6.36
C GLU A 279 -4.67 -34.69 7.57
N ALA A 280 -5.99 -34.55 7.40
CA ALA A 280 -7.01 -34.59 8.46
C ALA A 280 -7.63 -35.99 8.65
#